data_AF-A0A968C910-F1
#
_entry.id   AF-A0A968C910-F1
#
_cell.length_a   1.000
_cell.length_b   1.000
_cell.length_c   1.000
_cell.angle_alpha   90.00
_cell.angle_beta   90.00
_cell.angle_gamma   90.00
#
_symmetry.space_group_name_H-M   'P 1'
#
loop_
_entity.id
_entity.type
_entity.pdbx_description
1 polymer ?
#
loop_
_entity_poly.entity_id
_entity_poly.type
_entity_poly.pdbx_seq_one_letter_code
_entity_poly.pdbx_strand_id
1 'polypeptide(L)'
;GEVSHYQLRRRSVTDPEWRPSTGYIVRRTNAPVIPAFVCGRNSLFFQLMGCVHPRLRTILLVREFLNKEGRTIRIRLGPPVSPSRAKNFTSSLQLARFLRLRTYSLSDLDAEKRGTPSLRLAAAGGQATPAPVIDPVDPELLEGEFRSLPEEQRLARNASLHA
;
A
#
# COMPACT_ATOMS: atom_id res chain seq x y z
N GLY A 1 11.14 -12.20 -2.03
CA GLY A 1 10.92 -10.78 -2.36
C GLY A 1 12.00 -9.95 -1.71
N GLU A 2 12.23 -8.73 -2.20
CA GLU A 2 13.21 -7.79 -1.63
C GLU A 2 12.48 -6.52 -1.18
N VAL A 3 13.04 -5.82 -0.20
CA VAL A 3 12.51 -4.52 0.27
C VAL A 3 13.44 -3.38 -0.13
N SER A 4 12.89 -2.17 -0.06
CA SER A 4 13.62 -0.92 -0.26
C SER A 4 14.86 -0.87 0.62
N HIS A 5 16.00 -0.67 -0.04
CA HIS A 5 17.29 -0.48 0.61
C HIS A 5 18.03 0.67 -0.04
N TYR A 6 19.07 1.17 0.62
CA TYR A 6 19.90 2.22 0.07
C TYR A 6 20.55 1.78 -1.23
N GLN A 7 20.22 2.46 -2.34
CA GLN A 7 20.83 2.21 -3.64
C GLN A 7 21.89 3.28 -3.92
N LEU A 8 23.16 2.86 -3.91
CA LEU A 8 24.30 3.76 -4.12
C LEU A 8 24.17 4.56 -5.42
N ARG A 9 23.75 3.92 -6.52
CA ARG A 9 23.53 4.55 -7.83
C ARG A 9 22.48 5.65 -7.82
N ARG A 10 21.43 5.51 -7.00
CA ARG A 10 20.32 6.47 -6.93
C ARG A 10 20.42 7.40 -5.71
N ARG A 11 21.45 7.23 -4.87
CA ARG A 11 21.67 7.91 -3.59
C ARG A 11 20.39 8.04 -2.75
N SER A 12 19.54 7.02 -2.79
CA SER A 12 18.22 7.03 -2.17
C SER A 12 17.79 5.61 -1.77
N VAL A 13 16.92 5.52 -0.77
CA VAL A 13 16.30 4.26 -0.34
C VAL A 13 15.15 3.95 -1.28
N THR A 14 15.31 2.95 -2.13
CA THR A 14 14.30 2.53 -3.10
C THR A 14 14.35 1.02 -3.30
N ASP A 15 13.23 0.43 -3.73
CA ASP A 15 13.19 -0.97 -4.13
C ASP A 15 14.12 -1.19 -5.33
N PRO A 16 14.78 -2.36 -5.40
CA PRO A 16 15.53 -2.79 -6.58
C PRO A 16 14.62 -2.79 -7.83
N GLU A 17 15.24 -2.96 -9.00
CA GLU A 17 14.44 -3.14 -10.23
C GLU A 17 13.51 -4.33 -10.08
N TRP A 18 12.23 -4.11 -10.38
CA TRP A 18 11.24 -5.18 -10.34
C TRP A 18 11.53 -6.18 -11.45
N ARG A 19 11.49 -7.47 -11.08
CA ARG A 19 11.80 -8.56 -12.00
C ARG A 19 10.72 -8.67 -13.09
N PRO A 20 11.08 -9.14 -14.32
CA PRO A 20 10.11 -9.38 -15.39
C PRO A 20 8.98 -10.34 -15.00
N SER A 21 9.22 -11.24 -14.04
CA SER A 21 8.23 -12.17 -13.48
C SER A 21 7.00 -11.45 -12.93
N THR A 22 7.16 -10.27 -12.33
CA THR A 22 6.03 -9.46 -11.84
C THR A 22 5.08 -9.10 -12.98
N GLY A 23 5.62 -8.59 -14.10
CA GLY A 23 4.81 -8.29 -15.29
C GLY A 23 4.24 -9.54 -15.95
N TYR A 24 5.00 -10.65 -15.94
CA TYR A 24 4.53 -11.93 -16.47
C TYR A 24 3.29 -12.43 -15.73
N ILE A 25 3.29 -12.41 -14.39
CA ILE A 25 2.14 -12.81 -13.57
C ILE A 25 0.92 -11.98 -13.94
N VAL A 26 1.05 -10.66 -14.00
CA VAL A 26 -0.06 -9.75 -14.37
C VAL A 26 -0.62 -10.07 -15.75
N ARG A 27 0.24 -10.30 -16.75
CA ARG A 27 -0.22 -10.68 -18.10
C ARG A 27 -0.90 -12.03 -18.11
N ARG A 28 -0.40 -12.99 -17.33
CA ARG A 28 -0.92 -14.36 -17.30
C ARG A 28 -2.27 -14.45 -16.59
N THR A 29 -2.46 -13.69 -15.53
CA THR A 29 -3.73 -13.69 -14.77
C THR A 29 -4.80 -12.81 -15.42
N ASN A 30 -4.42 -11.85 -16.27
CA ASN A 30 -5.34 -10.90 -16.89
C ASN A 30 -6.23 -10.18 -15.85
N ALA A 31 -5.73 -10.05 -14.62
CA ALA A 31 -6.45 -9.43 -13.51
C ALA A 31 -6.16 -7.92 -13.44
N PRO A 32 -7.10 -7.10 -12.97
CA PRO A 32 -6.82 -5.70 -12.66
C PRO A 32 -5.78 -5.61 -11.52
N VAL A 33 -4.82 -4.70 -11.66
CA VAL A 33 -3.73 -4.53 -10.68
C VAL A 33 -3.83 -3.18 -10.00
N ILE A 34 -3.79 -3.15 -8.67
CA ILE A 34 -3.84 -1.92 -7.89
C ILE A 34 -2.42 -1.57 -7.40
N PRO A 35 -1.82 -0.44 -7.81
CA PRO A 35 -0.55 0.03 -7.26
C PRO A 35 -0.71 0.38 -5.77
N ALA A 36 0.17 -0.13 -4.92
CA ALA A 36 0.16 0.15 -3.48
C ALA A 36 1.53 0.63 -3.02
N PHE A 37 1.60 1.85 -2.50
CA PHE A 37 2.83 2.43 -1.97
C PHE A 37 2.79 2.44 -0.44
N VAL A 38 3.79 1.81 0.19
CA VAL A 38 3.94 1.81 1.64
C VAL A 38 4.72 3.06 2.06
N CYS A 39 4.04 3.99 2.75
CA CYS A 39 4.67 5.20 3.24
C CYS A 39 5.61 4.89 4.41
N GLY A 40 6.81 5.45 4.37
CA GLY A 40 7.80 5.37 5.45
C GLY A 40 9.14 4.81 4.97
N ARG A 41 10.02 4.53 5.93
CA ARG A 41 11.31 3.90 5.70
C ARG A 41 11.60 2.90 6.83
N ASN A 42 12.43 1.89 6.56
CA ASN A 42 13.00 1.07 7.61
C ASN A 42 14.07 1.87 8.39
N SER A 43 14.39 1.44 9.61
CA SER A 43 15.36 2.15 10.46
C SER A 43 16.72 2.35 9.77
N LEU A 44 17.46 3.38 10.20
CA LEU A 44 18.83 3.62 9.72
C LEU A 44 19.74 2.41 9.98
N PHE A 45 19.55 1.73 11.11
CA PHE A 45 20.27 0.50 11.45
C PHE A 45 20.01 -0.62 10.43
N PHE A 46 18.75 -0.82 10.02
CA PHE A 46 18.39 -1.75 8.95
C PHE A 46 19.10 -1.42 7.64
N GLN A 47 19.17 -0.13 7.28
CA GLN A 47 19.82 0.31 6.04
C GLN A 47 21.34 0.09 6.08
N LEU A 48 21.99 0.42 7.20
CA LEU A 48 23.43 0.22 7.39
C LEU A 48 23.82 -1.25 7.36
N MET A 49 23.11 -2.10 8.12
CA MET A 49 23.38 -3.54 8.16
C MET A 49 23.05 -4.23 6.83
N GLY A 50 22.07 -3.69 6.09
CA GLY A 50 21.78 -4.12 4.73
C GLY A 50 22.94 -3.92 3.75
N CYS A 51 23.82 -2.94 4.00
CA CYS A 51 25.07 -2.74 3.24
C CYS A 51 26.18 -3.72 3.65
N VAL A 52 26.18 -4.20 4.90
CA VAL A 52 27.21 -5.12 5.41
C VAL A 52 27.02 -6.53 4.85
N HIS A 53 25.81 -7.10 4.94
CA HIS A 53 25.56 -8.44 4.38
C HIS A 53 24.06 -8.69 4.07
N PRO A 54 23.70 -9.28 2.90
CA PRO A 54 22.31 -9.54 2.53
C PRO A 54 21.53 -10.42 3.53
N ARG A 55 22.17 -11.40 4.17
CA ARG A 55 21.51 -12.27 5.17
C ARG A 55 21.13 -11.51 6.45
N LEU A 56 21.96 -10.57 6.90
CA LEU A 56 21.67 -9.75 8.07
C LEU A 56 20.42 -8.89 7.83
N ARG A 57 20.25 -8.39 6.61
CA ARG A 57 19.05 -7.66 6.19
C ARG A 57 17.79 -8.48 6.38
N THR A 58 17.79 -9.76 5.99
CA THR A 58 16.62 -10.63 6.11
C THR A 58 16.25 -10.87 7.58
N ILE A 59 17.24 -11.12 8.44
CA ILE A 59 17.01 -11.30 9.89
C ILE A 59 16.50 -9.99 10.52
N LEU A 60 17.12 -8.86 10.18
CA LEU A 60 16.70 -7.55 10.69
C LEU A 60 15.34 -7.11 10.16
N LEU A 61 14.88 -7.66 9.04
CA LEU A 61 13.53 -7.41 8.55
C LEU A 61 12.48 -7.96 9.51
N VAL A 62 12.71 -9.17 10.04
CA VAL A 62 11.86 -9.76 11.08
C VAL A 62 11.86 -8.88 12.32
N ARG A 63 13.04 -8.41 12.74
CA ARG A 63 13.18 -7.48 13.87
C ARG A 63 12.48 -6.14 13.63
N GLU A 64 12.60 -5.55 12.44
CA GLU A 64 11.90 -4.32 12.07
C GLU A 64 10.38 -4.50 12.06
N PHE A 65 9.91 -5.67 11.65
CA PHE A 65 8.48 -5.99 11.72
C PHE A 65 7.99 -6.04 13.17
N LEU A 66 8.70 -6.76 14.05
CA LEU A 66 8.40 -6.79 15.49
C LEU A 66 8.52 -5.41 16.15
N ASN A 67 9.54 -4.62 15.80
CA ASN A 67 9.70 -3.25 16.30
C ASN A 67 8.58 -2.29 15.85
N LYS A 68 7.79 -2.67 14.84
CA LYS A 68 6.64 -1.92 14.34
C LYS A 68 5.31 -2.44 14.92
N GLU A 69 5.35 -3.36 15.86
CA GLU A 69 4.18 -3.75 16.65
C GLU A 69 3.55 -2.51 17.31
N GLY A 70 2.23 -2.37 17.18
CA GLY A 70 1.47 -1.21 17.66
C GLY A 70 1.64 0.09 16.86
N ARG A 71 2.37 0.09 15.72
CA ARG A 71 2.55 1.29 14.90
C ARG A 71 1.69 1.26 13.64
N THR A 72 1.02 2.38 13.33
CA THR A 72 0.25 2.53 12.09
C THR A 72 1.18 2.67 10.89
N ILE A 73 1.10 1.72 9.95
CA ILE A 73 1.76 1.82 8.65
C ILE A 73 0.76 2.40 7.65
N ARG A 74 1.08 3.55 7.06
CA ARG A 74 0.24 4.18 6.05
C ARG A 74 0.53 3.55 4.69
N ILE A 75 -0.50 3.05 4.01
CA ILE A 75 -0.42 2.54 2.65
C ILE A 75 -1.30 3.42 1.76
N ARG A 76 -0.78 3.79 0.60
CA ARG A 76 -1.50 4.56 -0.42
C ARG A 76 -1.83 3.64 -1.58
N LEU A 77 -3.11 3.58 -1.95
CA LEU A 77 -3.59 2.82 -3.08
C LEU A 77 -3.81 3.77 -4.26
N GLY A 78 -3.25 3.41 -5.41
CA GLY A 78 -3.47 4.10 -6.67
C GLY A 78 -4.68 3.56 -7.42
N PRO A 79 -5.11 4.24 -8.50
CA PRO A 79 -6.18 3.74 -9.35
C PRO A 79 -5.79 2.40 -10.01
N PRO A 80 -6.76 1.48 -10.21
CA PRO A 80 -6.50 0.19 -10.80
C PRO A 80 -5.98 0.32 -12.23
N VAL A 81 -4.99 -0.50 -12.57
CA VAL A 81 -4.50 -0.71 -13.93
C VAL A 81 -5.32 -1.83 -14.55
N SER A 82 -6.11 -1.49 -15.57
CA SER A 82 -6.94 -2.48 -16.26
C SER A 82 -6.08 -3.47 -17.05
N PRO A 83 -6.58 -4.71 -17.26
CA PRO A 83 -5.87 -5.71 -18.06
C PRO A 83 -5.62 -5.23 -19.50
N SER A 84 -6.58 -4.51 -20.09
CA SER A 84 -6.43 -3.90 -21.43
C SER A 84 -5.25 -2.94 -21.49
N ARG A 85 -5.04 -2.13 -20.45
CA ARG A 85 -3.89 -1.22 -20.38
C ARG A 85 -2.58 -1.98 -20.20
N ALA A 86 -2.58 -3.09 -19.44
CA ALA A 86 -1.41 -3.93 -19.27
C ALA A 86 -1.00 -4.66 -20.58
N LYS A 87 -1.96 -4.96 -21.46
CA LYS A 87 -1.69 -5.56 -22.79
C LYS A 87 -0.96 -4.64 -23.76
N ASN A 88 -1.04 -3.32 -23.56
CA ASN A 88 -0.37 -2.34 -24.41
C ASN A 88 1.17 -2.36 -24.28
N PHE A 89 1.72 -3.06 -23.29
CA PHE A 89 3.17 -3.18 -23.11
C PHE A 89 3.71 -4.41 -23.86
N THR A 90 4.74 -4.20 -24.69
CA THR A 90 5.34 -5.25 -25.50
C THR A 90 6.02 -6.32 -24.63
N SER A 91 6.72 -5.89 -23.58
CA SER A 91 7.51 -6.77 -22.71
C SER A 91 7.01 -6.77 -21.26
N SER A 92 7.10 -7.93 -20.60
CA SER A 92 6.83 -8.08 -19.16
C SER A 92 7.73 -7.20 -18.30
N LEU A 93 8.96 -6.93 -18.76
CA LEU A 93 9.86 -5.98 -18.10
C LEU A 93 9.35 -4.53 -18.19
N GLN A 94 8.83 -4.13 -19.35
CA GLN A 94 8.24 -2.80 -19.51
C GLN A 94 7.01 -2.63 -18.62
N LEU A 95 6.15 -3.65 -18.56
CA LEU A 95 4.99 -3.65 -17.66
C LEU A 95 5.43 -3.56 -16.19
N ALA A 96 6.42 -4.34 -15.76
CA ALA A 96 6.94 -4.28 -14.40
C ALA A 96 7.52 -2.90 -14.06
N ARG A 97 8.26 -2.27 -14.99
CA ARG A 97 8.78 -0.90 -14.84
C ARG A 97 7.66 0.13 -14.76
N PHE A 98 6.62 0.00 -15.60
CA PHE A 98 5.44 0.87 -15.55
C PHE A 98 4.71 0.76 -14.22
N LEU A 99 4.44 -0.46 -13.74
CA LEU A 99 3.78 -0.67 -12.45
C LEU A 99 4.62 -0.10 -11.30
N ARG A 100 5.94 -0.30 -11.33
CA ARG A 100 6.86 0.33 -10.36
C ARG A 100 6.74 1.86 -10.41
N LEU A 101 6.82 2.46 -11.60
CA LEU A 101 6.67 3.92 -11.75
C LEU A 101 5.34 4.41 -11.14
N ARG A 102 4.22 3.78 -11.49
CA ARG A 102 2.89 4.13 -10.97
C ARG A 102 2.82 4.04 -9.44
N THR A 103 3.41 3.00 -8.85
CA THR A 103 3.49 2.84 -7.41
C THR A 103 4.31 3.97 -6.77
N TYR A 104 5.48 4.29 -7.32
CA TYR A 104 6.34 5.35 -6.78
C TYR A 104 5.77 6.76 -6.99
N SER A 105 5.00 7.02 -8.05
CA SER A 105 4.30 8.31 -8.20
C SER A 105 3.30 8.60 -7.07
N LEU A 106 2.85 7.59 -6.33
CA LEU A 106 2.01 7.79 -5.14
C LEU A 106 2.79 8.41 -3.96
N SER A 107 4.13 8.40 -4.00
CA SER A 107 4.98 8.99 -2.97
C SER A 107 5.10 10.51 -3.06
N ASP A 108 5.00 11.11 -4.25
CA ASP A 108 5.17 12.56 -4.46
C ASP A 108 4.03 13.38 -3.86
N LEU A 109 2.88 12.74 -3.63
CA LEU A 109 1.80 13.28 -2.82
C LEU A 109 2.14 13.45 -1.32
N ASP A 110 3.35 13.06 -0.87
CA ASP A 110 3.93 13.46 0.43
C ASP A 110 4.80 14.72 0.32
N ALA A 111 5.36 15.04 -0.85
CA ALA A 111 6.23 16.19 -1.05
C ALA A 111 5.46 17.52 -0.95
N GLU A 112 4.22 17.57 -1.45
CA GLU A 112 3.35 18.74 -1.30
C GLU A 112 3.02 19.06 0.17
N LYS A 113 3.04 18.06 1.06
CA LYS A 113 2.87 18.28 2.51
C LYS A 113 4.14 18.71 3.24
N ARG A 114 5.31 18.71 2.57
CA ARG A 114 6.60 19.15 3.14
C ARG A 114 6.93 20.61 2.81
N GLY A 115 6.10 21.29 2.02
CA GLY A 115 6.28 22.66 1.56
C GLY A 115 5.60 23.72 2.42
N THR A 116 5.86 23.76 3.73
CA THR A 116 5.84 25.01 4.53
C THR A 116 6.51 24.74 5.87
N PRO A 117 7.63 25.41 6.20
CA PRO A 117 8.18 25.35 7.54
C PRO A 117 7.29 26.20 8.45
N SER A 118 6.18 25.64 8.92
CA SER A 118 5.52 26.20 10.09
C SER A 118 6.38 25.81 11.30
N LEU A 119 7.04 26.80 11.90
CA LEU A 119 7.53 26.73 13.27
C LEU A 119 6.34 26.37 14.16
N ARG A 120 6.10 25.07 14.36
CA ARG A 120 5.19 24.61 15.39
C ARG A 120 5.89 24.76 16.72
N LEU A 121 5.74 25.95 17.30
CA LEU A 121 5.84 26.14 18.74
C LEU A 121 4.94 25.07 19.37
N ALA A 122 5.46 24.35 20.36
CA ALA A 122 4.81 23.21 20.99
C ALA A 122 3.40 23.58 21.46
N ALA A 123 2.39 23.19 20.67
CA ALA A 123 1.01 23.09 21.11
C ALA A 123 0.68 21.60 21.15
N ALA A 124 0.41 21.13 22.36
CA ALA A 124 0.07 19.76 22.74
C ALA A 124 -0.72 19.01 21.66
N GLY A 125 -0.05 18.12 20.94
CA GLY A 125 -0.67 17.21 19.99
C GLY A 125 -1.32 16.06 20.72
N GLY A 126 -2.52 16.27 21.26
CA GLY A 126 -3.37 15.18 21.72
C GLY A 126 -3.61 14.19 20.57
N GLN A 127 -3.31 12.91 20.81
CA GLN A 127 -3.79 11.83 19.96
C GLN A 127 -5.32 11.95 19.92
N ALA A 128 -5.91 12.13 18.73
CA ALA A 128 -7.35 12.10 18.58
C ALA A 128 -7.86 10.76 19.10
N THR A 129 -8.51 10.78 20.26
CA THR A 129 -9.09 9.60 20.87
C THR A 129 -10.22 9.15 19.93
N PRO A 130 -10.24 7.86 19.51
CA PRO A 130 -11.34 7.37 18.70
C PRO A 130 -12.67 7.62 19.44
N ALA A 131 -13.69 8.02 18.68
CA ALA A 131 -15.02 8.22 19.24
C ALA A 131 -15.50 6.93 19.93
N PRO A 132 -16.23 7.03 21.06
CA PRO A 132 -16.76 5.87 21.75
C PRO A 132 -17.63 5.03 20.81
N VAL A 133 -17.58 3.72 20.99
CA VAL A 133 -18.45 2.78 20.28
C VAL A 133 -19.89 3.06 20.70
N ILE A 134 -20.81 3.14 19.73
CA ILE A 134 -22.23 3.36 20.01
C ILE A 134 -22.87 2.12 20.62
N ASP A 135 -24.01 2.32 21.29
CA ASP A 135 -24.84 1.22 21.78
C ASP A 135 -25.42 0.37 20.63
N PRO A 136 -25.80 -0.89 20.89
CA PRO A 136 -26.43 -1.75 19.89
C PRO A 136 -27.69 -1.09 19.29
N VAL A 137 -27.77 -1.08 17.96
CA VAL A 137 -28.94 -0.61 17.22
C VAL A 137 -29.96 -1.74 17.11
N ASP A 138 -31.25 -1.39 17.18
CA ASP A 138 -32.35 -2.33 17.02
C ASP A 138 -32.25 -3.10 15.68
N PRO A 139 -32.21 -4.46 15.70
CA PRO A 139 -32.18 -5.27 14.50
C PRO A 139 -33.36 -5.01 13.54
N GLU A 140 -34.55 -4.70 14.04
CA GLU A 140 -35.72 -4.48 13.19
C GLU A 140 -35.58 -3.21 12.35
N LEU A 141 -34.97 -2.17 12.93
CA LEU A 141 -34.68 -0.92 12.23
C LEU A 141 -33.66 -1.15 11.10
N LEU A 142 -32.59 -1.90 11.39
CA LEU A 142 -31.57 -2.26 10.39
C LEU A 142 -32.17 -3.07 9.24
N GLU A 143 -33.01 -4.06 9.53
CA GLU A 143 -33.68 -4.84 8.48
C GLU A 143 -34.58 -3.97 7.60
N GLY A 144 -35.31 -3.02 8.19
CA GLY A 144 -36.12 -2.05 7.46
C GLY A 144 -35.28 -1.20 6.51
N GLU A 145 -34.16 -0.66 7.00
CA GLU A 145 -33.23 0.12 6.19
C GLU A 145 -32.68 -0.72 5.03
N PHE A 146 -32.17 -1.92 5.30
CA PHE A 146 -31.63 -2.82 4.27
C PHE A 146 -32.65 -3.17 3.18
N ARG A 147 -33.92 -3.40 3.54
CA ARG A 147 -34.99 -3.70 2.57
C ARG A 147 -35.38 -2.48 1.74
N SER A 148 -35.22 -1.28 2.29
CA SER A 148 -35.54 -0.01 1.61
C SER A 148 -34.45 0.48 0.64
N LEU A 149 -33.28 -0.18 0.62
CA LEU A 149 -32.17 0.21 -0.25
C LEU A 149 -32.53 0.05 -1.74
N PRO A 150 -32.27 1.06 -2.58
CA PRO A 150 -32.48 0.96 -4.02
C PRO A 150 -31.61 -0.10 -4.68
N GLU A 151 -32.05 -0.66 -5.82
CA GLU A 151 -31.25 -1.63 -6.58
C GLU A 151 -29.91 -1.06 -7.07
N GLU A 152 -29.80 0.26 -7.30
CA GLU A 152 -28.52 0.86 -7.72
C GLU A 152 -27.42 0.74 -6.66
N GLN A 153 -27.79 0.52 -5.39
CA GLN A 153 -26.84 0.36 -4.28
C GLN A 153 -26.43 -1.11 -4.07
N ARG A 154 -26.91 -2.03 -4.90
CA ARG A 154 -26.57 -3.45 -4.82
C ARG A 154 -25.21 -3.72 -5.47
N LEU A 155 -24.17 -3.75 -4.65
CA LEU A 155 -22.78 -3.96 -5.09
C LEU A 155 -22.46 -5.43 -5.46
N ALA A 156 -23.12 -6.40 -4.83
CA ALA A 156 -22.89 -7.82 -5.08
C ALA A 156 -24.16 -8.64 -4.82
N ARG A 157 -24.37 -9.69 -5.61
CA ARG A 157 -25.34 -10.76 -5.32
C ARG A 157 -24.58 -12.07 -5.25
N ASN A 158 -24.63 -12.75 -4.12
CA ASN A 158 -24.15 -14.13 -4.05
C ASN A 158 -25.32 -15.05 -4.41
N ALA A 159 -25.18 -15.85 -5.47
CA ALA A 159 -26.11 -16.94 -5.73
C ALA A 159 -25.67 -18.11 -4.86
N SER A 160 -26.51 -18.52 -3.92
CA SER A 160 -26.28 -19.67 -3.06
C SER A 160 -25.99 -20.92 -3.90
N LEU A 161 -24.75 -21.41 -3.82
CA LEU A 161 -24.42 -22.81 -4.07
C LEU A 161 -25.18 -23.64 -3.04
N HIS A 162 -26.28 -24.27 -3.43
CA HIS A 162 -26.79 -25.55 -2.90
C HIS A 162 -28.01 -26.01 -3.70
N ALA A 163 -27.75 -26.82 -4.73
CA ALA A 163 -28.41 -28.09 -5.06
C ALA A 163 -27.74 -28.67 -6.32
#